data_AF-A0A0B3RTK8-F1
#
_entry.id   AF-A0A0B3RTK8-F1
#
_cell.length_a   1.000
_cell.length_b   1.000
_cell.length_c   1.000
_cell.angle_alpha   90.00
_cell.angle_beta   90.00
_cell.angle_gamma   90.00
#
_symmetry.space_group_name_H-M   'P 1'
#
loop_
_entity.id
_entity.type
_entity.pdbx_description
1 polymer ?
#
loop_
_entity_poly.entity_id
_entity_poly.type
_entity_poly.pdbx_seq_one_letter_code
_entity_poly.pdbx_strand_id
1 'polypeptide(L)'
;MPDQSARRAALATLFILQAVMLGALYAGVPPHPPQAIPLFAMAPFLGAALGLCAAAYLLADQSRAGGVLASLAALAALVSFGPQKYVDPAFPMIWPAVVTAQAACAVLLAGVLRRARPLCP
;
A
#
# COMPACT_ATOMS: atom_id res chain seq x y z
N MET A 1 15.59 10.06 12.93
CA MET A 1 15.10 10.75 11.72
C MET A 1 13.58 10.57 11.62
N PRO A 2 12.77 11.59 11.92
CA PRO A 2 11.31 11.48 12.00
C PRO A 2 10.65 10.94 10.71
N ASP A 3 11.23 11.24 9.54
CA ASP A 3 10.75 10.73 8.25
C ASP A 3 10.78 9.20 8.12
N GLN A 4 11.72 8.55 8.80
CA GLN A 4 11.86 7.10 8.72
C GLN A 4 10.80 6.38 9.54
N SER A 5 10.47 6.91 10.72
CA SER A 5 9.38 6.38 11.55
C SER A 5 8.05 6.49 10.81
N ALA A 6 7.78 7.64 10.17
CA ALA A 6 6.58 7.83 9.36
C ALA A 6 6.49 6.86 8.18
N ARG A 7 7.62 6.65 7.48
CA ARG A 7 7.72 5.68 6.39
C ARG A 7 7.43 4.25 6.85
N ARG A 8 8.08 3.82 7.94
CA ARG A 8 7.88 2.48 8.51
C ARG A 8 6.44 2.27 8.96
N ALA A 9 5.85 3.26 9.62
CA ALA A 9 4.45 3.23 10.02
C ALA A 9 3.52 3.08 8.81
N ALA A 10 3.70 3.89 7.76
CA ALA A 10 2.88 3.80 6.55
C ALA A 10 3.02 2.43 5.85
N LEU A 11 4.24 1.89 5.74
CA LEU A 11 4.46 0.56 5.17
C LEU A 11 3.81 -0.55 6.00
N ALA A 12 3.91 -0.46 7.33
CA ALA A 12 3.26 -1.41 8.24
C ALA A 12 1.73 -1.36 8.10
N THR A 13 1.15 -0.16 7.99
CA THR A 13 -0.28 0.03 7.72
C THR A 13 -0.70 -0.67 6.42
N LEU A 14 0.01 -0.42 5.32
CA LEU A 14 -0.30 -1.06 4.03
C LEU A 14 -0.14 -2.58 4.10
N PHE A 15 0.90 -3.06 4.79
CA PHE A 15 1.12 -4.49 5.00
C PHE A 15 -0.08 -5.13 5.72
N ILE A 16 -0.52 -4.54 6.84
CA ILE A 16 -1.64 -5.05 7.63
C ILE A 16 -2.93 -5.09 6.80
N LEU A 17 -3.25 -4.01 6.08
CA LEU A 17 -4.47 -3.95 5.27
C LEU A 17 -4.48 -5.02 4.15
N GLN A 18 -3.36 -5.20 3.46
CA GLN A 18 -3.24 -6.24 2.43
C GLN A 18 -3.31 -7.65 3.05
N ALA A 19 -2.74 -7.86 4.23
CA ALA A 19 -2.78 -9.15 4.93
C ALA A 19 -4.20 -9.51 5.39
N VAL A 20 -4.93 -8.54 5.94
CA VAL A 20 -6.36 -8.70 6.29
C VAL A 20 -7.17 -9.02 5.02
N MET A 21 -6.92 -8.31 3.92
CA MET A 21 -7.62 -8.54 2.67
C MET A 21 -7.32 -9.92 2.05
N LEU A 22 -6.06 -10.37 2.15
CA LEU A 22 -5.66 -11.73 1.76
C LEU A 22 -6.33 -12.79 2.65
N GLY A 23 -6.40 -12.53 3.96
CA GLY A 23 -7.10 -13.38 4.91
C GLY A 23 -8.60 -13.50 4.57
N ALA A 24 -9.26 -12.39 4.29
CA ALA A 24 -10.66 -12.37 3.86
C ALA A 24 -10.88 -13.14 2.56
N LEU A 25 -9.95 -13.02 1.59
CA LEU A 25 -9.99 -13.78 0.34
C LEU A 25 -9.96 -15.30 0.58
N TYR A 26 -9.01 -15.78 1.40
CA TYR A 26 -8.90 -17.21 1.68
C TYR A 26 -10.02 -17.75 2.58
N ALA A 27 -10.52 -16.94 3.51
CA ALA A 27 -11.62 -17.32 4.40
C ALA A 27 -13.01 -17.19 3.73
N GLY A 28 -13.11 -16.53 2.57
CA GLY A 28 -14.37 -16.23 1.91
C GLY A 28 -15.28 -15.30 2.71
N VAL A 29 -14.71 -14.47 3.60
CA VAL A 29 -15.48 -13.57 4.48
C VAL A 29 -15.77 -12.27 3.77
N PRO A 30 -17.05 -11.89 3.56
CA PRO A 30 -17.37 -10.61 2.93
C PRO A 30 -17.08 -9.42 3.87
N PRO A 31 -16.67 -8.26 3.33
CA PRO A 31 -16.25 -8.04 1.94
C PRO A 31 -14.85 -8.60 1.69
N HIS A 32 -14.72 -9.50 0.70
CA HIS A 32 -13.44 -10.01 0.20
C HIS A 32 -13.19 -9.49 -1.23
N PRO A 33 -11.93 -9.41 -1.68
CA PRO A 33 -11.65 -9.11 -3.08
C PRO A 33 -12.12 -10.27 -3.98
N PRO A 34 -12.34 -10.05 -5.29
CA PRO A 34 -12.53 -11.15 -6.22
C PRO A 34 -11.31 -12.06 -6.25
N GLN A 35 -11.46 -13.31 -6.70
CA GLN A 35 -10.32 -14.24 -6.80
C GLN A 35 -9.32 -13.83 -7.88
N ALA A 36 -9.79 -13.19 -8.94
CA ALA A 36 -8.98 -12.65 -10.01
C ALA A 36 -9.64 -11.40 -10.61
N ILE A 37 -8.82 -10.56 -11.22
CA ILE A 37 -9.25 -9.54 -12.17
C ILE A 37 -8.65 -9.88 -13.55
N PRO A 38 -9.02 -9.23 -14.66
CA PRO A 38 -8.50 -9.58 -15.99
C PRO A 38 -6.97 -9.61 -16.10
N LEU A 39 -6.28 -8.81 -15.29
CA LEU A 39 -4.82 -8.69 -15.33
C LEU A 39 -4.06 -9.72 -14.48
N PHE A 40 -4.65 -10.18 -13.37
CA PHE A 40 -3.95 -11.06 -12.42
C PHE A 40 -4.89 -11.74 -11.42
N ALA A 41 -4.41 -12.86 -10.88
CA ALA A 41 -4.98 -13.49 -9.71
C ALA A 41 -4.68 -12.67 -8.45
N MET A 42 -5.66 -12.58 -7.54
CA MET A 42 -5.59 -11.62 -6.45
C MET A 42 -4.69 -12.06 -5.31
N ALA A 43 -4.68 -13.35 -4.97
CA ALA A 43 -3.76 -13.87 -3.95
C ALA A 43 -2.27 -13.64 -4.31
N PRO A 44 -1.78 -13.98 -5.53
CA PRO A 44 -0.41 -13.66 -5.93
C PRO A 44 -0.09 -12.16 -5.93
N PHE A 45 -1.02 -11.32 -6.40
CA PHE A 45 -0.85 -9.87 -6.36
C PHE A 45 -0.68 -9.34 -4.93
N LEU A 46 -1.51 -9.83 -3.99
CA LEU A 46 -1.41 -9.44 -2.59
C LEU A 46 -0.13 -9.93 -1.93
N GLY A 47 0.31 -11.15 -2.26
CA GLY A 47 1.62 -11.64 -1.85
C GLY A 47 2.75 -10.74 -2.32
N ALA A 48 2.72 -10.29 -3.58
CA ALA A 48 3.70 -9.35 -4.11
C ALA A 48 3.65 -7.99 -3.40
N ALA A 49 2.45 -7.44 -3.15
CA ALA A 49 2.28 -6.16 -2.46
C ALA A 49 2.76 -6.22 -1.00
N LEU A 50 2.49 -7.32 -0.29
CA LEU A 50 3.01 -7.59 1.05
C LEU A 50 4.54 -7.66 1.05
N GLY A 51 5.11 -8.38 0.08
CA GLY A 51 6.57 -8.47 -0.12
C GLY A 51 7.22 -7.11 -0.36
N LEU A 52 6.60 -6.25 -1.18
CA LEU A 52 7.07 -4.87 -1.41
C LEU A 52 7.03 -4.04 -0.11
N CYS A 53 5.95 -4.15 0.68
CA CYS A 53 5.86 -3.46 1.96
C CYS A 53 6.95 -3.91 2.93
N ALA A 54 7.17 -5.23 3.05
CA ALA A 54 8.20 -5.79 3.93
C ALA A 54 9.62 -5.40 3.48
N ALA A 55 9.93 -5.54 2.20
CA ALA A 55 11.23 -5.18 1.66
C ALA A 55 11.52 -3.67 1.83
N ALA A 56 10.54 -2.82 1.54
CA ALA A 56 10.68 -1.37 1.76
C ALA A 56 10.83 -1.01 3.24
N TYR A 57 10.23 -1.77 4.15
CA TYR A 57 10.31 -1.55 5.59
C TYR A 57 11.71 -1.90 6.11
N LEU A 58 12.23 -3.06 5.71
CA LEU A 58 13.58 -3.51 6.06
C LEU A 58 14.67 -2.59 5.47
N LEU A 59 14.45 -2.06 4.28
CA LEU A 59 15.36 -1.14 3.59
C LEU A 59 15.04 0.34 3.86
N ALA A 60 14.31 0.67 4.92
CA ALA A 60 13.89 2.04 5.21
C ALA A 60 15.08 3.01 5.40
N ASP A 61 16.22 2.51 5.87
CA ASP A 61 17.50 3.21 6.05
C ASP A 61 18.25 3.45 4.72
N GLN A 62 17.92 2.70 3.66
CA GLN A 62 18.53 2.89 2.35
C GLN A 62 17.75 3.91 1.53
N SER A 63 18.41 5.02 1.18
CA SER A 63 17.76 6.19 0.56
C SER A 63 17.10 5.87 -0.78
N ARG A 64 17.82 5.19 -1.69
CA ARG A 64 17.37 4.92 -3.07
C ARG A 64 16.57 3.62 -3.18
N ALA A 65 17.14 2.48 -2.80
CA ALA A 65 16.50 1.16 -2.94
C ALA A 65 15.21 1.07 -2.13
N GLY A 66 15.25 1.44 -0.85
CA GLY A 66 14.05 1.52 -0.04
C GLY A 66 13.04 2.47 -0.66
N GLY A 67 13.48 3.65 -1.12
CA GLY A 67 12.70 4.67 -1.87
C GLY A 67 11.82 4.06 -2.95
N VAL A 68 12.46 3.39 -3.91
CA VAL A 68 11.80 2.72 -5.03
C VAL A 68 10.79 1.68 -4.56
N LEU A 69 11.18 0.81 -3.61
CA LEU A 69 10.29 -0.23 -3.11
C LEU A 69 9.06 0.32 -2.39
N ALA A 70 9.19 1.41 -1.63
CA ALA A 70 8.02 2.03 -1.01
C ALA A 70 7.08 2.69 -2.02
N SER A 71 7.62 3.28 -3.09
CA SER A 71 6.79 3.79 -4.19
C SER A 71 6.02 2.66 -4.87
N LEU A 72 6.68 1.54 -5.15
CA LEU A 72 6.04 0.35 -5.72
C LEU A 72 4.99 -0.23 -4.76
N ALA A 73 5.28 -0.28 -3.45
CA ALA A 73 4.32 -0.72 -2.43
C ALA A 73 3.07 0.18 -2.40
N ALA A 74 3.25 1.50 -2.46
CA ALA A 74 2.14 2.46 -2.52
C ALA A 74 1.31 2.27 -3.80
N LEU A 75 1.95 2.12 -4.96
CA LEU A 75 1.24 1.86 -6.22
C LEU A 75 0.44 0.54 -6.17
N ALA A 76 1.04 -0.53 -5.65
CA ALA A 76 0.36 -1.81 -5.48
C ALA A 76 -0.82 -1.69 -4.49
N ALA A 77 -0.67 -0.93 -3.40
CA ALA A 77 -1.77 -0.68 -2.47
C ALA A 77 -2.90 0.13 -3.12
N LEU A 78 -2.59 1.09 -4.00
CA LEU A 78 -3.61 1.87 -4.73
C LEU A 78 -4.38 1.05 -5.77
N VAL A 79 -3.86 -0.07 -6.24
CA VAL A 79 -4.66 -1.01 -7.03
C VAL A 79 -5.76 -1.63 -6.17
N SER A 80 -5.45 -2.00 -4.91
CA SER A 80 -6.40 -2.56 -3.95
C SER A 80 -7.37 -1.51 -3.38
N PHE A 81 -6.85 -0.34 -3.02
CA PHE A 81 -7.50 0.64 -2.16
C PHE A 81 -7.49 2.07 -2.76
N GLY A 82 -7.38 2.19 -4.08
CA GLY A 82 -7.32 3.47 -4.77
C GLY A 82 -8.68 4.16 -4.94
N PRO A 83 -8.69 5.36 -5.54
CA PRO A 83 -9.90 6.18 -5.72
C PRO A 83 -11.01 5.49 -6.52
N GLN A 84 -10.66 4.53 -7.38
CA GLN A 84 -11.64 3.71 -8.11
C GLN A 84 -12.59 2.95 -7.17
N LYS A 85 -12.25 2.78 -5.89
CA LYS A 85 -13.14 2.15 -4.90
C LYS A 85 -14.32 3.03 -4.48
N TYR A 86 -14.31 4.34 -4.73
CA TYR A 86 -15.44 5.20 -4.38
C TYR A 86 -16.71 4.93 -5.19
N VAL A 87 -16.57 4.27 -6.35
CA VAL A 87 -17.69 3.87 -7.21
C VAL A 87 -18.04 2.38 -7.07
N ASP A 88 -17.36 1.67 -6.17
CA ASP A 88 -17.62 0.25 -5.88
C ASP A 88 -18.89 0.14 -4.99
N PRO A 89 -19.88 -0.69 -5.33
CA PRO A 89 -21.06 -0.90 -4.48
C PRO A 89 -20.72 -1.36 -3.05
N ALA A 90 -19.58 -2.04 -2.85
CA ALA A 90 -19.10 -2.47 -1.55
C ALA A 90 -18.43 -1.35 -0.74
N PHE A 91 -18.27 -0.15 -1.30
CA PHE A 91 -17.58 0.98 -0.67
C PHE A 91 -18.04 1.26 0.77
N PRO A 92 -19.35 1.29 1.11
CA PRO A 92 -19.80 1.52 2.48
C PRO A 92 -19.23 0.53 3.51
N MET A 93 -18.83 -0.67 3.08
CA MET A 93 -18.23 -1.70 3.95
C MET A 93 -16.70 -1.61 4.02
N ILE A 94 -16.04 -0.99 3.02
CA ILE A 94 -14.58 -1.00 2.89
C ILE A 94 -13.93 0.39 3.04
N TRP A 95 -14.73 1.46 3.13
CA TRP A 95 -14.22 2.83 3.11
C TRP A 95 -13.16 3.13 4.18
N PRO A 96 -13.20 2.59 5.42
CA PRO A 96 -12.16 2.88 6.41
C PRO A 96 -10.81 2.33 5.96
N ALA A 97 -10.78 1.14 5.35
CA ALA A 97 -9.57 0.55 4.80
C ALA A 97 -9.06 1.37 3.60
N VAL A 98 -9.95 1.80 2.71
CA VAL A 98 -9.62 2.64 1.55
C VAL A 98 -8.95 3.95 1.97
N VAL A 99 -9.60 4.71 2.86
CA VAL A 99 -9.08 6.01 3.33
C VAL A 99 -7.76 5.83 4.08
N THR A 100 -7.66 4.79 4.92
CA THR A 100 -6.43 4.51 5.68
C THR A 100 -5.27 4.16 4.75
N ALA A 101 -5.49 3.32 3.74
CA ALA A 101 -4.48 2.97 2.75
C ALA A 101 -4.03 4.20 1.95
N GLN A 102 -4.96 5.05 1.53
CA GLN A 102 -4.64 6.27 0.79
C GLN A 102 -3.85 7.27 1.65
N ALA A 103 -4.17 7.42 2.93
CA ALA A 103 -3.38 8.24 3.85
C ALA A 103 -1.95 7.70 3.99
N ALA A 104 -1.77 6.39 4.16
CA ALA A 104 -0.45 5.77 4.18
C ALA A 104 0.31 5.97 2.86
N CYS A 105 -0.36 5.82 1.71
CA CYS A 105 0.23 6.12 0.39
C CYS A 105 0.66 7.59 0.28
N ALA A 106 -0.17 8.52 0.74
CA ALA A 106 0.15 9.95 0.73
C ALA A 106 1.41 10.26 1.56
N VAL A 107 1.58 9.62 2.73
CA VAL A 107 2.79 9.74 3.55
C VAL A 107 4.03 9.28 2.78
N LEU A 108 3.95 8.11 2.11
CA LEU A 108 5.07 7.56 1.33
C LEU A 108 5.43 8.47 0.14
N LEU A 109 4.42 8.91 -0.63
CA LEU A 109 4.62 9.77 -1.79
C LEU A 109 5.14 11.16 -1.41
N ALA A 110 4.63 11.75 -0.31
CA ALA A 110 5.15 13.01 0.22
C ALA A 110 6.62 12.89 0.66
N GLY A 111 7.04 11.73 1.17
CA GLY A 111 8.44 11.45 1.48
C GLY A 111 9.33 11.41 0.23
N VAL A 112 8.83 10.84 -0.87
CA VAL A 112 9.55 10.79 -2.16
C VAL A 112 9.67 12.19 -2.76
N LEU A 113 8.57 12.96 -2.80
CA LEU A 113 8.56 14.32 -3.36
C LEU A 113 9.49 15.27 -2.61
N ARG A 114 9.53 15.17 -1.27
CA ARG A 114 10.46 15.99 -0.45
C ARG A 114 11.93 15.71 -0.75
N ARG A 115 12.28 14.46 -1.08
CA ARG A 115 13.65 14.08 -1.45
C ARG A 115 14.01 14.45 -2.88
N ALA A 116 13.02 14.56 -3.77
CA ALA A 116 13.20 14.91 -5.18
C ALA A 116 13.36 16.41 -5.42
N ARG A 117 13.00 17.27 -4.45
CA ARG A 117 13.21 18.71 -4.55
C ARG A 117 14.72 19.02 -4.53
N PRO A 118 15.28 19.64 -5.59
CA PRO A 118 16.66 20.10 -5.56
C PRO A 118 16.79 21.21 -4.51
N LEU A 119 17.85 21.14 -3.69
CA LEU A 119 18.29 22.26 -2.88
C LEU A 119 18.73 23.35 -3.86
N CYS A 120 17.93 24.39 -4.03
CA CYS A 120 18.41 25.59 -4.71
C CYS A 120 19.42 26.26 -3.75
N PRO A 121 20.65 26.58 -4.21
CA PRO A 121 21.66 27.26 -3.40
C PRO A 121 21.25 28.68 -3.02
#